data_AF-A0A521EBX0-F1
#
_entry.id   AF-A0A521EBX0-F1
#
_cell.length_a   1.000
_cell.length_b   1.000
_cell.length_c   1.000
_cell.angle_alpha   90.00
_cell.angle_beta   90.00
_cell.angle_gamma   90.00
#
_symmetry.space_group_name_H-M   'P 1'
#
loop_
_entity.id
_entity.type
_entity.pdbx_description
1 polymer ?
#
loop_
_entity_poly.entity_id
_entity_poly.type
_entity_poly.pdbx_seq_one_letter_code
_entity_poly.pdbx_strand_id
1 'polypeptide(L)' 'MESDKLSEEEFEQALDDLIRMGLVETYEEDGETYYRATDPTLDLGSV' A
#
# COMPACT_ATOMS: atom_id res chain seq x y z
N MET A 1 5.82 -24.69 1.68
CA MET A 1 5.86 -24.11 0.33
C MET A 1 6.55 -22.78 0.50
N GLU A 2 7.71 -22.59 -0.12
CA GLU A 2 8.34 -21.27 -0.18
C GLU A 2 7.47 -20.41 -1.10
N SER A 3 7.04 -19.23 -0.65
CA SER A 3 6.30 -18.32 -1.52
C SER A 3 7.28 -17.77 -2.55
N ASP A 4 7.10 -18.12 -3.82
CA ASP A 4 7.75 -17.43 -4.92
C ASP A 4 7.52 -15.92 -4.74
N LYS A 5 8.63 -15.16 -4.71
CA LYS A 5 8.56 -13.71 -4.59
C LYS A 5 8.01 -13.14 -5.90
N LEU A 6 7.18 -12.11 -5.80
CA LEU A 6 6.74 -11.36 -6.97
C LEU A 6 7.94 -10.72 -7.67
N SER A 7 7.87 -10.66 -9.00
CA SER A 7 8.73 -9.82 -9.80
C SER A 7 8.47 -8.34 -9.48
N GLU A 8 9.40 -7.45 -9.82
CA GLU A 8 9.24 -6.00 -9.62
C GLU A 8 7.97 -5.47 -10.29
N GLU A 9 7.73 -5.83 -11.56
CA GLU A 9 6.53 -5.44 -12.31
C GLU A 9 5.23 -5.96 -11.66
N GLU A 10 5.25 -7.18 -11.14
CA GLU A 10 4.09 -7.78 -10.47
C GLU A 10 3.82 -7.12 -9.11
N PHE A 11 4.88 -6.73 -8.41
CA PHE A 11 4.78 -5.98 -7.16
C PHE A 11 4.21 -4.58 -7.40
N GLU A 12 4.71 -3.85 -8.39
CA GLU A 12 4.21 -2.50 -8.73
C GLU A 12 2.73 -2.54 -9.14
N GLN A 13 2.33 -3.54 -9.93
CA GLN A 13 0.94 -3.71 -10.33
C GLN A 13 0.04 -4.04 -9.12
N ALA A 14 0.46 -4.95 -8.25
CA ALA A 14 -0.28 -5.27 -7.03
C ALA A 14 -0.38 -4.06 -6.08
N LEU A 15 0.68 -3.25 -5.99
CA LEU A 15 0.72 -2.06 -5.14
C LEU A 15 -0.25 -0.98 -5.66
N ASP A 16 -0.29 -0.73 -6.98
CA ASP A 16 -1.26 0.19 -7.59
C ASP A 16 -2.71 -0.27 -7.34
N ASP A 17 -2.99 -1.57 -7.46
CA ASP A 17 -4.31 -2.11 -7.14
C ASP A 17 -4.70 -1.87 -5.68
N LEU A 18 -3.79 -2.12 -4.72
CA LEU A 18 -4.02 -1.88 -3.29
C LEU A 18 -4.29 -0.40 -2.98
N ILE A 19 -3.57 0.52 -3.65
CA ILE A 19 -3.79 1.96 -3.53
C ILE A 19 -5.17 2.34 -4.10
N ARG A 20 -5.55 1.81 -5.27
CA ARG A 20 -6.86 2.05 -5.88
C ARG A 20 -8.01 1.52 -5.04
N MET A 21 -7.78 0.43 -4.31
CA MET A 21 -8.74 -0.13 -3.36
C MET A 21 -8.81 0.66 -2.05
N GLY A 22 -7.93 1.64 -1.84
CA GLY A 22 -7.85 2.41 -0.60
C GLY A 22 -7.38 1.57 0.59
N LEU A 23 -6.64 0.49 0.33
CA LEU A 23 -6.02 -0.41 1.33
C LEU A 23 -4.56 -0.04 1.64
N VAL A 24 -3.97 0.80 0.79
CA VAL A 24 -2.64 1.37 0.99
C VAL A 24 -2.70 2.86 0.68
N GLU A 25 -2.09 3.66 1.53
CA GLU A 25 -1.86 5.10 1.30
C GLU A 25 -0.38 5.36 1.08
N THR A 26 -0.12 6.34 0.20
CA THR A 26 1.22 6.85 -0.10
C THR A 26 1.44 8.19 0.58
N TYR A 27 2.64 8.39 1.13
CA TYR A 27 3.06 9.67 1.68
C TYR A 27 4.56 9.89 1.43
N GLU A 28 4.96 11.16 1.39
CA GLU A 28 6.35 11.56 1.21
C GLU A 28 6.91 12.09 2.53
N GLU A 29 8.05 11.57 2.96
CA GLU A 29 8.78 12.02 4.15
C GLU A 29 10.28 12.04 3.81
N ASP A 30 10.98 13.12 4.18
CA ASP A 30 12.42 13.31 3.89
C ASP A 30 12.85 13.12 2.41
N GLY A 31 11.92 13.30 1.46
CA GLY A 31 12.15 13.12 0.02
C GLY A 31 12.06 11.66 -0.45
N GLU A 32 11.62 10.75 0.41
CA GLU A 32 11.39 9.34 0.12
C GLU A 32 9.88 9.03 0.13
N THR A 33 9.46 8.09 -0.71
CA THR A 33 8.06 7.64 -0.79
C THR A 33 7.84 6.44 0.12
N TYR A 34 6.87 6.56 1.03
CA TYR A 34 6.47 5.51 1.94
C TYR A 34 5.04 5.05 1.67
N TYR A 35 4.78 3.79 2.03
CA TYR A 35 3.49 3.14 1.86
C TYR A 35 3.01 2.67 3.22
N ARG A 36 1.79 3.04 3.62
CA ARG A 36 1.14 2.54 4.85
C ARG A 36 -0.09 1.73 4.49
N ALA A 37 -0.26 0.57 5.14
CA ALA A 37 -1.53 -0.14 5.07
C ALA A 37 -2.60 0.71 5.75
N THR A 38 -3.70 0.96 5.04
CA THR A 38 -4.90 1.53 5.63
C THR A 38 -5.78 0.39 6.09
N ASP A 39 -6.24 0.50 7.32
CA ASP A 39 -7.24 -0.43 7.81
C ASP A 39 -8.61 0.16 7.49
N PRO A 40 -9.40 -0.45 6.58
CA PRO A 40 -10.71 0.08 6.21
C PRO A 40 -11.75 -0.03 7.33
N THR A 41 -11.42 -0.69 8.45
CA THR A 41 -12.25 -0.81 9.65
C THR A 41 -11.87 0.21 10.73
N LEU A 42 -10.64 0.74 10.69
CA LEU A 42 -10.25 1.98 11.33
C LEU A 42 -10.87 3.11 10.52
N ASP A 43 -12.17 3.31 10.74
CA ASP A 43 -12.77 4.63 10.64
C ASP A 43 -11.84 5.58 11.41
N LEU A 44 -10.95 6.28 10.69
CA LEU A 44 -10.30 7.49 11.16
C LEU A 44 -11.38 8.56 11.19
N GLY A 45 -12.36 8.32 12.06
CA GLY A 45 -13.38 9.26 12.46
C GLY A 45 -12.67 10.53 12.86
N SER A 46 -12.74 11.50 11.95
CA SER A 46 -13.16 12.86 12.23
C SER A 46 -13.46 13.10 13.71
N VAL A 47 -12.73 14.06 14.29
CA VAL A 47 -13.22 15.07 15.25
C VAL A 47 -14.56 14.83 15.94
#